data_AF-A0A662AYG6-F1
#
_entry.id   AF-A0A662AYG6-F1
#
_cell.length_a   1.000
_cell.length_b   1.000
_cell.length_c   1.000
_cell.angle_alpha   90.00
_cell.angle_beta   90.00
_cell.angle_gamma   90.00
#
_symmetry.space_group_name_H-M   'P 1'
#
loop_
_entity.id
_entity.type
_entity.pdbx_description
1 polymer ?
#
loop_
_entity_poly.entity_id
_entity_poly.type
_entity_poly.pdbx_seq_one_letter_code
_entity_poly.pdbx_strand_id
1 'polypeptide(L)'
;MYATFYGSTAQPKRIFGDGTPELHAYYDVLKQRLPGALNTLNVIQQFWQPNVTHHEWTLPDNHTVVVPVTGTVEKSLEIDELNHLRMAYRTQVLGTRTQSRALAANVVHSVDAWVCRQMVLMAKKQGFWLAPIHDCFYASPKYMNQVRKNYLVLLGWIADNPLLENILRNISNKPVSIRKGSNNMSSAILKAEYALS
;
A
#
# COMPACT_ATOMS: atom_id res chain seq x y z
N MET A 1 -5.37 13.81 -3.26
CA MET A 1 -5.01 12.66 -4.11
C MET A 1 -4.32 11.54 -3.33
N TYR A 2 -3.14 11.80 -2.75
CA TYR A 2 -2.30 10.80 -2.07
C TYR A 2 -3.08 9.84 -1.15
N ALA A 3 -3.75 10.37 -0.12
CA ALA A 3 -4.45 9.54 0.87
C ALA A 3 -5.57 8.64 0.27
N THR A 4 -6.14 9.00 -0.88
CA THR A 4 -7.17 8.21 -1.55
C THR A 4 -6.64 6.89 -2.06
N PHE A 5 -5.43 6.86 -2.64
CA PHE A 5 -4.85 5.63 -3.17
C PHE A 5 -4.38 4.65 -2.08
N TYR A 6 -4.35 5.10 -0.82
CA TYR A 6 -4.20 4.26 0.37
C TYR A 6 -5.55 3.92 1.05
N GLY A 7 -6.69 4.18 0.40
CA GLY A 7 -8.03 3.81 0.87
C GLY A 7 -8.75 4.85 1.74
N SER A 8 -8.19 6.04 1.95
CA SER A 8 -8.86 7.08 2.74
C SER A 8 -9.98 7.76 1.95
N THR A 9 -11.20 7.76 2.51
CA THR A 9 -12.27 8.71 2.09
C THR A 9 -12.46 9.83 3.11
N ALA A 10 -11.93 9.69 4.32
CA ALA A 10 -12.04 10.71 5.35
C ALA A 10 -11.27 11.99 4.98
N GLN A 11 -10.05 11.85 4.44
CA GLN A 11 -9.26 13.01 4.02
C GLN A 11 -9.88 13.78 2.85
N PRO A 12 -10.33 13.14 1.75
CA PRO A 12 -11.08 13.83 0.70
C PRO A 12 -12.31 14.57 1.23
N LYS A 13 -13.13 13.94 2.06
CA LYS A 13 -14.31 14.57 2.68
C LYS A 13 -13.95 15.76 3.56
N ARG A 14 -12.85 15.67 4.32
CA ARG A 14 -12.36 16.77 5.17
C ARG A 14 -11.90 17.98 4.34
N ILE A 15 -11.29 17.75 3.18
CA ILE A 15 -10.74 18.81 2.33
C ILE A 15 -11.81 19.45 1.46
N PHE A 16 -12.64 18.65 0.81
CA PHE A 16 -13.61 19.14 -0.19
C PHE A 16 -15.04 19.29 0.37
N GLY A 17 -15.31 18.80 1.58
CA GLY A 17 -16.65 18.72 2.17
C GLY A 17 -17.39 17.43 1.78
N ASP A 18 -18.29 16.96 2.64
CA ASP A 18 -19.10 15.76 2.36
C ASP A 18 -20.32 16.13 1.50
N GLY A 19 -20.56 15.39 0.42
CA GLY A 19 -21.68 15.63 -0.51
C GLY A 19 -21.55 16.89 -1.39
N THR A 20 -20.40 17.53 -1.44
CA THR A 20 -20.19 18.77 -2.20
C THR A 20 -19.90 18.49 -3.69
N PRO A 21 -20.22 19.44 -4.61
CA PRO A 21 -19.81 19.34 -6.02
C PRO A 21 -18.29 19.18 -6.20
N GLU A 22 -17.49 19.79 -5.33
CA GLU A 22 -16.03 19.70 -5.34
C GLU A 22 -15.54 18.28 -5.06
N LEU A 23 -16.17 17.57 -4.11
CA LEU A 23 -15.84 16.18 -3.83
C LEU A 23 -16.21 15.27 -5.01
N HIS A 24 -17.34 15.52 -5.68
CA HIS A 24 -17.73 14.79 -6.88
C HIS A 24 -16.73 15.03 -8.02
N ALA A 25 -16.42 16.30 -8.32
CA ALA A 25 -15.43 16.66 -9.34
C ALA A 25 -14.05 16.04 -9.04
N TYR A 26 -13.64 16.00 -7.78
CA TYR A 26 -12.41 15.31 -7.36
C TYR A 26 -12.41 13.85 -7.76
N TYR A 27 -13.47 13.10 -7.42
CA TYR A 27 -13.55 11.68 -7.78
C TYR A 27 -13.71 11.44 -9.29
N ASP A 28 -14.39 12.32 -10.01
CA ASP A 28 -14.54 12.23 -11.46
C ASP A 28 -13.22 12.44 -12.19
N VAL A 29 -12.40 13.41 -11.75
CA VAL A 29 -11.04 13.58 -12.25
C VAL A 29 -10.19 12.35 -11.99
N LEU A 30 -10.28 11.72 -10.80
CA LEU A 30 -9.53 10.49 -10.54
C LEU A 30 -9.96 9.34 -11.45
N LYS A 31 -11.26 9.16 -11.68
CA LYS A 31 -11.80 8.13 -12.60
C LYS A 31 -11.33 8.37 -14.03
N GLN A 32 -11.29 9.63 -14.47
CA GLN A 32 -10.89 9.96 -15.82
C GLN A 32 -9.37 9.86 -16.03
N ARG A 33 -8.57 10.35 -15.07
CA ARG A 33 -7.11 10.46 -15.22
C ARG A 33 -6.36 9.22 -14.76
N LEU A 34 -6.83 8.54 -13.71
CA LEU A 34 -6.15 7.42 -13.06
C LEU A 34 -7.07 6.20 -12.85
N PRO A 35 -7.82 5.76 -13.88
CA PRO A 35 -8.78 4.67 -13.75
C PRO A 35 -8.11 3.36 -13.30
N GLY A 36 -6.91 3.08 -13.81
CA GLY A 36 -6.15 1.87 -13.44
C GLY A 36 -5.83 1.81 -11.96
N ALA A 37 -5.31 2.90 -11.39
CA ALA A 37 -4.96 2.97 -9.97
C ALA A 37 -6.20 2.88 -9.07
N LEU A 38 -7.31 3.53 -9.45
CA LEU A 38 -8.58 3.39 -8.72
C LEU A 38 -9.13 1.97 -8.79
N ASN A 39 -9.06 1.32 -9.95
CA ASN A 39 -9.50 -0.07 -10.09
C ASN A 39 -8.64 -0.99 -9.21
N THR A 40 -7.31 -0.84 -9.23
CA THR A 40 -6.40 -1.58 -8.35
C THR A 40 -6.76 -1.41 -6.87
N LEU A 41 -6.99 -0.17 -6.42
CA LEU A 41 -7.44 0.12 -5.07
C LEU A 41 -8.73 -0.65 -4.74
N ASN A 42 -9.76 -0.51 -5.58
CA ASN A 42 -11.06 -1.13 -5.34
C ASN A 42 -10.98 -2.66 -5.32
N VAL A 43 -10.24 -3.25 -6.25
CA VAL A 43 -10.01 -4.70 -6.31
C VAL A 43 -9.33 -5.17 -5.04
N ILE A 44 -8.25 -4.52 -4.57
CA ILE A 44 -7.59 -4.95 -3.32
C ILE A 44 -8.56 -4.91 -2.14
N GLN A 45 -9.39 -3.86 -2.02
CA GLN A 45 -10.34 -3.76 -0.91
C GLN A 45 -11.41 -4.85 -0.91
N GLN A 46 -11.80 -5.38 -2.07
CA GLN A 46 -12.76 -6.49 -2.19
C GLN A 46 -12.21 -7.82 -1.64
N PHE A 47 -10.89 -7.94 -1.48
CA PHE A 47 -10.24 -9.14 -0.96
C PHE A 47 -10.13 -9.15 0.58
N TRP A 48 -10.71 -8.15 1.26
CA TRP A 48 -10.85 -8.20 2.71
C TRP A 48 -11.68 -9.42 3.14
N GLN A 49 -11.18 -10.15 4.14
CA GLN A 49 -11.82 -11.35 4.66
C GLN A 49 -12.36 -11.03 6.05
N PRO A 50 -13.69 -11.07 6.27
CA PRO A 50 -14.27 -10.57 7.51
C PRO A 50 -14.01 -11.48 8.72
N ASN A 51 -13.71 -12.76 8.49
CA ASN A 51 -13.67 -13.80 9.51
C ASN A 51 -12.24 -14.27 9.87
N VAL A 52 -11.21 -13.56 9.41
CA VAL A 52 -9.81 -13.90 9.71
C VAL A 52 -9.23 -12.93 10.74
N THR A 53 -8.26 -13.41 11.51
CA THR A 53 -7.53 -12.60 12.49
C THR A 53 -6.32 -11.90 11.90
N HIS A 54 -5.90 -12.27 10.70
CA HIS A 54 -4.84 -11.62 9.95
C HIS A 54 -4.98 -11.88 8.45
N HIS A 55 -4.39 -10.99 7.66
CA HIS A 55 -4.14 -11.20 6.24
C HIS A 55 -2.66 -11.45 6.02
N GLU A 56 -2.33 -12.34 5.08
CA GLU A 56 -0.94 -12.68 4.78
C GLU A 56 -0.69 -12.80 3.27
N TRP A 57 0.52 -12.45 2.84
CA TRP A 57 1.02 -12.69 1.48
C TRP A 57 2.55 -12.71 1.43
N THR A 58 3.11 -13.34 0.41
CA THR A 58 4.57 -13.44 0.21
C THR A 58 5.01 -12.64 -1.01
N LEU A 59 6.07 -11.84 -0.85
CA LEU A 59 6.66 -11.02 -1.90
C LEU A 59 7.72 -11.82 -2.69
N PRO A 60 8.15 -11.33 -3.88
CA PRO A 60 9.05 -12.08 -4.77
C PRO A 60 10.42 -12.43 -4.17
N ASP A 61 10.84 -11.72 -3.12
CA ASP A 61 12.07 -11.99 -2.37
C ASP A 61 11.87 -12.90 -1.15
N ASN A 62 10.75 -13.63 -1.11
CA ASN A 62 10.37 -14.55 -0.04
C ASN A 62 10.09 -13.88 1.32
N HIS A 63 9.90 -12.56 1.33
CA HIS A 63 9.44 -11.85 2.52
C HIS A 63 7.92 -12.04 2.71
N THR A 64 7.51 -12.62 3.82
CA THR A 64 6.10 -12.79 4.19
C THR A 64 5.59 -11.60 4.99
N VAL A 65 4.52 -10.99 4.51
CA VAL A 65 3.81 -9.89 5.16
C VAL A 65 2.65 -10.46 5.95
N VAL A 66 2.53 -10.06 7.22
CA VAL A 66 1.41 -10.42 8.08
C VAL A 66 0.76 -9.14 8.59
N VAL A 67 -0.55 -9.00 8.35
CA VAL A 67 -1.36 -7.86 8.78
C VAL A 67 -2.40 -8.35 9.78
N PRO A 68 -2.15 -8.19 11.09
CA PRO A 68 -3.14 -8.51 12.12
C PRO A 68 -4.38 -7.63 11.99
N VAL A 69 -5.55 -8.25 12.15
CA VAL A 69 -6.83 -7.54 12.26
C VAL A 69 -7.01 -7.15 13.73
N THR A 70 -6.78 -5.88 14.03
CA THR A 70 -6.97 -5.32 15.37
C THR A 70 -8.25 -4.48 15.45
N GLY A 71 -8.93 -4.59 16.59
CA GLY A 71 -10.11 -3.80 16.93
C GLY A 71 -9.91 -3.08 18.26
N THR A 72 -10.44 -1.86 18.36
CA THR A 72 -10.41 -1.11 19.62
C THR A 72 -11.56 -1.57 20.50
N VAL A 73 -11.22 -2.09 21.67
CA VAL A 73 -12.20 -2.42 22.72
C VAL A 73 -12.11 -1.35 23.79
N GLU A 74 -13.26 -0.77 24.11
CA GLU A 74 -13.42 0.12 25.25
C GLU A 74 -13.88 -0.71 26.45
N LYS A 75 -13.18 -0.55 27.57
CA LYS A 75 -13.55 -1.18 28.83
C LYS A 75 -13.69 -0.10 29.90
N SER A 76 -14.78 -0.15 30.63
CA SER A 76 -15.03 0.75 31.75
C SER A 76 -14.37 0.18 33.01
N LEU A 77 -13.56 0.99 33.67
CA LEU A 77 -13.05 0.76 35.01
C LEU A 77 -13.82 1.68 35.96
N GLU A 78 -14.28 1.14 37.08
CA GLU A 78 -14.80 1.91 38.21
C GLU A 78 -13.77 1.81 39.34
N ILE A 79 -13.41 2.95 39.92
CA ILE A 79 -12.43 3.03 41.02
C ILE A 79 -13.20 3.42 42.28
N ASP A 80 -13.45 2.44 43.14
CA ASP A 80 -14.23 2.60 44.36
C ASP A 80 -13.56 3.60 45.31
N GLU A 81 -12.24 3.60 45.39
CA GLU A 81 -11.44 4.50 46.26
C GLU A 81 -11.48 5.97 45.81
N LEU A 82 -11.94 6.25 44.59
CA LEU A 82 -12.09 7.59 44.03
C LEU A 82 -13.57 7.97 43.87
N ASN A 83 -14.41 7.63 44.85
CA ASN A 83 -15.83 7.96 44.86
C ASN A 83 -16.55 7.43 43.61
N HIS A 84 -16.31 6.14 43.28
CA HIS A 84 -16.89 5.46 42.11
C HIS A 84 -16.57 6.16 40.76
N LEU A 85 -15.38 6.78 40.65
CA LEU A 85 -14.95 7.40 39.40
C LEU A 85 -14.93 6.35 38.28
N ARG A 86 -15.64 6.63 37.18
CA ARG A 86 -15.64 5.79 35.99
C ARG A 86 -14.67 6.32 34.94
N MET A 87 -13.75 5.47 34.53
CA MET A 87 -12.79 5.75 33.47
C MET A 87 -12.94 4.72 32.36
N ALA A 88 -13.06 5.19 31.12
CA ALA A 88 -13.01 4.32 29.95
C ALA A 88 -11.55 4.15 29.50
N TYR A 89 -11.07 2.92 29.43
CA TYR A 89 -9.79 2.61 28.81
C TYR A 89 -10.02 1.94 27.44
N ARG A 90 -9.30 2.41 26.43
CA ARG A 90 -9.34 1.85 25.07
C ARG A 90 -8.06 1.07 24.80
N THR A 91 -8.19 -0.18 24.36
CA THR A 91 -7.05 -1.01 23.97
C THR A 91 -7.29 -1.68 22.62
N GLN A 92 -6.22 -2.00 21.89
CA GLN A 92 -6.31 -2.77 20.65
C GLN A 92 -6.18 -4.25 20.97
N VAL A 93 -7.16 -5.04 20.52
CA VAL A 93 -7.12 -6.51 20.64
C VAL A 93 -7.16 -7.13 19.26
N LEU A 94 -6.54 -8.31 19.13
CA LEU A 94 -6.68 -9.14 17.93
C LEU A 94 -8.15 -9.59 17.83
N GLY A 95 -8.71 -9.53 16.63
CA GLY A 95 -10.08 -9.95 16.40
C GLY A 95 -10.40 -10.07 14.92
N THR A 96 -11.69 -10.05 14.61
CA THR A 96 -12.21 -10.04 13.26
C THR A 96 -12.88 -8.69 12.98
N ARG A 97 -13.07 -8.35 11.70
CA ARG A 97 -13.72 -7.09 11.34
C ARG A 97 -14.45 -7.24 10.02
N THR A 98 -15.72 -6.86 9.99
CA THR A 98 -16.58 -7.00 8.80
C THR A 98 -16.03 -6.28 7.57
N GLN A 99 -15.42 -5.11 7.77
CA GLN A 99 -14.83 -4.30 6.71
C GLN A 99 -13.64 -3.49 7.22
N SER A 100 -12.62 -3.35 6.38
CA SER A 100 -11.49 -2.47 6.65
C SER A 100 -11.03 -1.84 5.34
N ARG A 101 -10.26 -0.77 5.46
CA ARG A 101 -9.60 -0.12 4.32
C ARG A 101 -8.09 -0.24 4.35
N ALA A 102 -7.55 -0.95 5.34
CA ALA A 102 -6.13 -1.08 5.57
C ALA A 102 -5.42 -1.94 4.52
N LEU A 103 -6.13 -2.85 3.85
CA LEU A 103 -5.51 -3.84 2.96
C LEU A 103 -4.80 -3.19 1.78
N ALA A 104 -5.43 -2.21 1.12
CA ALA A 104 -4.81 -1.50 0.00
C ALA A 104 -3.52 -0.78 0.42
N ALA A 105 -3.53 -0.08 1.57
CA ALA A 105 -2.36 0.60 2.07
C ALA A 105 -1.22 -0.37 2.39
N ASN A 106 -1.52 -1.46 3.09
CA ASN A 106 -0.52 -2.45 3.46
C ASN A 106 0.06 -3.19 2.25
N VAL A 107 -0.76 -3.50 1.24
CA VAL A 107 -0.28 -4.08 -0.03
C VAL A 107 0.69 -3.12 -0.72
N VAL A 108 0.31 -1.84 -0.89
CA VAL A 108 1.18 -0.84 -1.53
C VAL A 108 2.49 -0.66 -0.75
N HIS A 109 2.42 -0.49 0.57
CA HIS A 109 3.60 -0.37 1.42
C HIS A 109 4.51 -1.60 1.38
N SER A 110 3.93 -2.80 1.29
CA SER A 110 4.74 -4.00 1.18
C SER A 110 5.52 -4.05 -0.13
N VAL A 111 4.95 -3.53 -1.22
CA VAL A 111 5.59 -3.46 -2.53
C VAL A 111 6.67 -2.38 -2.57
N ASP A 112 6.45 -1.20 -1.99
CA ASP A 112 7.50 -0.18 -1.91
C ASP A 112 8.67 -0.64 -1.02
N ALA A 113 8.40 -1.36 0.07
CA ALA A 113 9.43 -1.97 0.90
C ALA A 113 10.22 -3.03 0.14
N TRP A 114 9.56 -3.82 -0.72
CA TRP A 114 10.24 -4.74 -1.62
C TRP A 114 11.16 -4.01 -2.61
N VAL A 115 10.68 -2.93 -3.24
CA VAL A 115 11.51 -2.08 -4.10
C VAL A 115 12.72 -1.56 -3.33
N CYS A 116 12.55 -1.08 -2.10
CA CYS A 116 13.66 -0.63 -1.25
C CYS A 116 14.72 -1.70 -1.04
N ARG A 117 14.30 -2.92 -0.67
CA ARG A 117 15.22 -4.05 -0.46
C ARG A 117 15.94 -4.41 -1.75
N GLN A 118 15.24 -4.46 -2.89
CA GLN A 118 15.85 -4.74 -4.19
C GLN A 118 16.84 -3.65 -4.62
N MET A 119 16.52 -2.38 -4.40
CA MET A 119 17.40 -1.25 -4.69
C MET A 119 18.73 -1.36 -3.93
N VAL A 120 18.68 -1.68 -2.63
CA VAL A 120 19.87 -1.90 -1.80
C VAL A 120 20.68 -3.11 -2.29
N LEU A 121 20.01 -4.21 -2.65
CA LEU A 121 20.69 -5.39 -3.20
C LEU A 121 21.37 -5.11 -4.54
N MET A 122 20.71 -4.38 -5.44
CA MET A 122 21.26 -3.99 -6.74
C MET A 122 22.47 -3.05 -6.57
N ALA A 123 22.37 -2.05 -5.68
CA ALA A 123 23.47 -1.15 -5.35
C ALA A 123 24.69 -1.90 -4.81
N LYS A 124 24.48 -2.81 -3.85
CA LYS A 124 25.53 -3.68 -3.30
C LYS A 124 26.21 -4.50 -4.39
N LYS A 125 25.43 -5.11 -5.30
CA LYS A 125 25.96 -5.87 -6.44
C LYS A 125 26.77 -4.99 -7.42
N GLN A 126 26.40 -3.72 -7.55
CA GLN A 126 27.09 -2.72 -8.37
C GLN A 126 28.28 -2.05 -7.66
N GLY A 127 28.56 -2.42 -6.40
CA GLY A 127 29.74 -1.96 -5.67
C GLY A 127 29.60 -0.58 -5.01
N PHE A 128 28.38 -0.14 -4.68
CA PHE A 128 28.17 1.10 -3.94
C PHE A 128 27.10 0.95 -2.85
N TRP A 129 27.15 1.86 -1.88
CA TRP A 129 26.18 1.93 -0.79
C TRP A 129 25.00 2.82 -1.17
N LEU A 130 23.80 2.41 -0.73
CA LEU A 130 22.53 3.11 -0.93
C LEU A 130 21.77 3.15 0.40
N ALA A 131 21.37 4.34 0.83
CA ALA A 131 20.46 4.53 1.96
C ALA A 131 19.04 4.83 1.44
N PRO A 132 18.07 3.94 1.66
CA PRO A 132 16.67 4.25 1.45
C PRO A 132 16.03 4.87 2.71
N ILE A 133 15.13 5.84 2.51
CA ILE A 133 14.13 6.28 3.47
C ILE A 133 12.78 6.11 2.77
N HIS A 134 12.18 4.93 2.89
CA HIS A 134 11.03 4.53 2.07
C HIS A 134 11.30 4.80 0.58
N ASP A 135 10.56 5.69 -0.06
CA ASP A 135 10.67 6.04 -1.46
C ASP A 135 11.81 7.03 -1.80
N CYS A 136 12.58 7.48 -0.81
CA CYS A 136 13.74 8.36 -1.01
C CYS A 136 15.05 7.57 -1.01
N PHE A 137 15.93 7.79 -1.99
CA PHE A 137 17.18 7.02 -2.15
C PHE A 137 18.42 7.91 -2.19
N TYR A 138 19.35 7.69 -1.25
CA TYR A 138 20.60 8.44 -1.13
C TYR A 138 21.80 7.56 -1.49
N ALA A 139 22.67 8.07 -2.35
CA ALA A 139 23.96 7.49 -2.69
C ALA A 139 24.97 8.59 -3.03
N SER A 140 26.23 8.22 -3.23
CA SER A 140 27.22 9.16 -3.79
C SER A 140 26.73 9.65 -5.17
N PRO A 141 26.86 10.95 -5.49
CA PRO A 141 26.41 11.53 -6.76
C PRO A 141 26.90 10.79 -8.01
N LYS A 142 28.10 10.18 -7.92
CA LYS A 142 28.69 9.33 -8.95
C LYS A 142 27.76 8.19 -9.42
N TYR A 143 26.90 7.69 -8.53
CA TYR A 143 26.07 6.51 -8.77
C TYR A 143 24.59 6.81 -9.04
N MET A 144 24.18 8.08 -9.06
CA MET A 144 22.75 8.43 -9.15
C MET A 144 22.09 7.99 -10.47
N ASN A 145 22.85 7.91 -11.56
CA ASN A 145 22.36 7.35 -12.81
C ASN A 145 22.05 5.85 -12.69
N GLN A 146 22.88 5.10 -11.95
CA GLN A 146 22.65 3.68 -11.65
C GLN A 146 21.43 3.52 -10.73
N VAL A 147 21.28 4.39 -9.72
CA VAL A 147 20.10 4.40 -8.83
C VAL A 147 18.82 4.61 -9.65
N ARG A 148 18.76 5.66 -10.50
CA ARG A 148 17.62 5.92 -11.39
C ARG A 148 17.31 4.70 -12.27
N LYS A 149 18.34 4.11 -12.90
CA LYS A 149 18.17 2.94 -13.76
C LYS A 149 17.64 1.72 -12.99
N ASN A 150 18.16 1.43 -11.80
CA ASN A 150 17.70 0.32 -10.97
C ASN A 150 16.22 0.47 -10.61
N TYR A 151 15.81 1.68 -10.24
CA TYR A 151 14.42 1.98 -9.89
C TYR A 151 13.48 1.74 -11.08
N LEU A 152 13.83 2.24 -12.27
CA LEU A 152 13.06 2.01 -13.49
C LEU A 152 12.94 0.52 -13.85
N VAL A 153 14.02 -0.25 -13.69
CA VAL A 153 14.02 -1.70 -13.93
C VAL A 153 13.03 -2.40 -13.01
N LEU A 154 12.99 -2.03 -11.72
CA LEU A 154 12.05 -2.61 -10.76
C LEU A 154 10.60 -2.22 -11.03
N LEU A 155 10.33 -0.95 -11.40
CA LEU A 155 9.00 -0.52 -11.80
C LEU A 155 8.53 -1.24 -13.08
N GLY A 156 9.42 -1.41 -14.07
CA GLY A 156 9.15 -2.19 -15.26
C GLY A 156 8.85 -3.66 -14.94
N TRP A 157 9.61 -4.25 -14.03
CA TRP A 157 9.36 -5.61 -13.55
C TRP A 157 7.98 -5.75 -12.90
N ILE A 158 7.56 -4.82 -12.04
CA ILE A 158 6.22 -4.80 -11.46
C ILE A 158 5.15 -4.73 -12.56
N ALA A 159 5.37 -3.90 -13.59
CA ALA A 159 4.44 -3.75 -14.69
C ALA A 159 4.30 -5.00 -15.56
N ASP A 160 5.35 -5.81 -15.72
CA ASP A 160 5.34 -7.02 -16.54
C ASP A 160 4.86 -8.27 -15.79
N ASN A 161 5.13 -8.36 -14.48
CA ASN A 161 4.85 -9.57 -13.69
C ASN A 161 3.44 -9.57 -13.06
N PRO A 162 2.88 -10.74 -12.74
CA PRO A 162 1.55 -10.87 -12.12
C PRO A 162 1.60 -10.63 -10.59
N LEU A 163 2.34 -9.62 -10.13
CA LEU A 163 2.57 -9.38 -8.69
C LEU A 163 1.28 -9.22 -7.90
N LEU A 164 0.37 -8.36 -8.37
CA LEU A 164 -0.92 -8.14 -7.70
C LEU A 164 -1.77 -9.42 -7.66
N GLU A 165 -1.80 -10.18 -8.76
CA GLU A 165 -2.54 -11.46 -8.81
C GLU A 165 -2.00 -12.45 -7.77
N ASN A 166 -0.68 -12.57 -7.65
CA ASN A 166 -0.05 -13.45 -6.67
C ASN A 166 -0.35 -13.02 -5.23
N ILE A 167 -0.29 -11.72 -4.93
CA ILE A 167 -0.64 -11.17 -3.62
C ILE A 167 -2.11 -11.48 -3.28
N LEU A 168 -3.04 -11.23 -4.20
CA LEU A 168 -4.46 -11.50 -3.98
C LEU A 168 -4.79 -13.00 -3.87
N ARG A 169 -4.04 -13.86 -4.59
CA ARG A 169 -4.14 -15.31 -4.46
C ARG A 169 -3.72 -15.77 -3.07
N ASN A 170 -2.65 -15.22 -2.50
CA ASN A 170 -2.27 -15.52 -1.11
C ASN A 170 -3.31 -14.98 -0.12
N ILE A 171 -3.74 -13.73 -0.30
CA ILE A 171 -4.72 -13.12 0.60
C ILE A 171 -6.02 -13.93 0.64
N SER A 172 -6.50 -14.45 -0.49
CA SER A 172 -7.79 -15.16 -0.57
C SER A 172 -7.69 -16.68 -0.44
N ASN A 173 -6.50 -17.26 -0.55
CA ASN A 173 -6.27 -18.69 -0.76
C ASN A 173 -7.10 -19.30 -1.90
N LYS A 174 -7.37 -18.50 -2.95
CA LYS A 174 -8.16 -18.90 -4.13
C LYS A 174 -7.47 -18.50 -5.42
N PRO A 175 -7.73 -19.20 -6.55
CA PRO A 175 -7.29 -18.74 -7.85
C PRO A 175 -7.83 -17.33 -8.15
N VAL A 176 -6.92 -16.43 -8.51
CA VAL A 176 -7.23 -15.06 -8.98
C VAL A 176 -6.65 -14.91 -10.37
N SER A 177 -7.34 -14.17 -11.24
CA SER A 177 -6.83 -13.73 -12.53
C SER A 177 -7.10 -12.24 -12.71
N ILE A 178 -6.09 -11.46 -13.08
CA ILE A 178 -6.22 -10.02 -13.30
C ILE A 178 -5.81 -9.67 -14.73
N ARG A 179 -6.71 -8.98 -15.45
CA ARG A 179 -6.39 -8.43 -16.77
C ARG A 179 -5.71 -7.07 -16.63
N LYS A 180 -4.50 -6.92 -17.19
CA LYS A 180 -3.79 -5.65 -17.26
C LYS A 180 -4.41 -4.73 -18.32
N GLY A 181 -4.40 -3.43 -18.05
CA GLY A 181 -4.88 -2.40 -18.99
C GLY A 181 -3.92 -2.11 -20.15
N SER A 182 -2.66 -2.53 -20.02
CA SER A 182 -1.61 -2.42 -21.04
C SER A 182 -0.63 -3.58 -20.88
N ASN A 183 -0.13 -4.09 -22.01
CA ASN A 183 0.88 -5.16 -22.07
C ASN A 183 2.28 -4.63 -22.41
N ASN A 184 2.45 -3.32 -22.58
CA ASN A 184 3.70 -2.69 -22.99
C ASN A 184 4.10 -1.49 -22.11
N MET A 185 3.44 -1.32 -20.96
CA MET A 185 3.69 -0.22 -20.02
C MET A 185 5.15 -0.17 -19.54
N SER A 186 5.78 -1.33 -19.34
CA SER A 186 7.20 -1.44 -18.96
C SER A 186 8.13 -0.71 -19.94
N SER A 187 7.85 -0.78 -21.23
CA SER A 187 8.64 -0.08 -22.26
C SER A 187 8.58 1.45 -22.14
N ALA A 188 7.46 1.99 -21.66
CA ALA A 188 7.31 3.42 -21.37
C ALA A 188 7.99 3.78 -20.04
N ILE A 189 7.83 2.95 -19.01
CA ILE A 189 8.47 3.14 -17.70
C ILE A 189 9.99 3.21 -17.84
N LEU A 190 10.61 2.30 -18.60
CA LEU A 190 12.07 2.27 -18.77
C LEU A 190 12.65 3.52 -19.47
N LYS A 191 11.81 4.35 -20.08
CA LYS A 191 12.18 5.62 -20.72
C LYS A 191 11.82 6.84 -19.88
N ALA A 192 11.28 6.65 -18.68
CA ALA A 192 10.83 7.75 -17.84
C ALA A 192 12.02 8.49 -17.22
N GLU A 193 12.06 9.81 -17.39
CA GLU A 193 13.13 10.64 -16.84
C GLU A 193 12.89 11.02 -15.36
N TYR A 194 11.64 11.13 -14.93
CA TYR A 194 11.28 11.70 -13.62
C TYR A 194 10.67 10.69 -12.65
N ALA A 195 11.03 9.41 -12.77
CA ALA A 195 10.61 8.41 -11.79
C ALA A 195 11.27 8.61 -10.41
N LEU A 196 12.54 9.07 -10.41
CA LEU A 196 13.24 9.65 -9.27
C LEU A 196 13.86 10.96 -9.77
N SER A 197 13.69 12.03 -9.00
CA SER A 197 14.13 13.39 -9.33
C SER A 197 14.74 14.09 -8.14
#